data_AF-A0A1G3W8D0-F1
#
_entry.id   AF-A0A1G3W8D0-F1
#
_cell.length_a   1.000
_cell.length_b   1.000
_cell.length_c   1.000
_cell.angle_alpha   90.00
_cell.angle_beta   90.00
_cell.angle_gamma   90.00
#
_symmetry.space_group_name_H-M   'P 1'
#
loop_
_entity.id
_entity.type
_entity.pdbx_description
1 polymer ?
#
loop_
_entity_poly.entity_id
_entity_poly.type
_entity_poly.pdbx_seq_one_letter_code
_entity_poly.pdbx_strand_id
1 'polypeptide(L)'
;MKSKELCIYLERLRAARNISQETFTENVVSLRQYRRYINGESDIPFQIIHNLTTKLGVKTDNLLRELENVKVEETRLINKLYNLAVNLAHDEFIKLSQEVPLEHIIEKSNQLLYQHSVILDNLYQKKLTKFEAATQNAKLINYPKILNQKIMTSIEMLILSSFLDVFDVTQHEQIIAKIKDFISDNSLVISGGNDMMMSLVLARIAKYYGIKENYSAVLEYCNIGIQRNIQLKSYFLMDYFYYYSALVHYELKNMELYEKCIVECFNVLHFEDNADKIQKFTNLINEDFNIEFRDFVIAHYTKNKLEPLE
;
A
#
# COMPACT_ATOMS: atom_id res chain seq x y z
N MET A 1 15.99 -14.74 -10.85
CA MET A 1 16.62 -14.08 -9.69
C MET A 1 17.52 -12.98 -10.23
N LYS A 2 17.29 -11.71 -9.91
CA LYS A 2 18.13 -10.64 -10.47
C LYS A 2 19.47 -10.62 -9.74
N SER A 3 20.52 -11.02 -10.46
CA SER A 3 21.93 -11.01 -10.03
C SER A 3 22.30 -9.80 -9.17
N LYS A 4 21.83 -8.61 -9.57
CA LYS A 4 22.15 -7.34 -8.92
C LYS A 4 21.70 -7.25 -7.45
N GLU A 5 20.47 -7.64 -7.13
CA GLU A 5 19.91 -7.55 -5.77
C GLU A 5 20.74 -8.38 -4.79
N LEU A 6 21.08 -9.60 -5.20
CA LEU A 6 21.93 -10.48 -4.43
C LEU A 6 23.36 -9.91 -4.28
N CYS A 7 23.89 -9.27 -5.33
CA CYS A 7 25.21 -8.64 -5.27
C CYS A 7 25.23 -7.45 -4.30
N ILE A 8 24.19 -6.61 -4.30
CA ILE A 8 24.04 -5.51 -3.34
C ILE A 8 23.98 -6.06 -1.92
N TYR A 9 23.23 -7.13 -1.69
CA TYR A 9 23.13 -7.75 -0.37
C TYR A 9 24.46 -8.39 0.09
N LEU A 10 25.15 -9.08 -0.81
CA LEU A 10 26.50 -9.60 -0.56
C LEU A 10 27.48 -8.47 -0.19
N GLU A 11 27.40 -7.33 -0.89
CA GLU A 11 28.23 -6.16 -0.60
C GLU A 11 27.93 -5.56 0.78
N ARG A 12 26.65 -5.50 1.18
CA ARG A 12 26.26 -5.07 2.54
C ARG A 12 26.85 -5.99 3.61
N LEU A 13 26.78 -7.32 3.42
CA LEU A 13 27.34 -8.27 4.38
C LEU A 13 28.87 -8.22 4.44
N ARG A 14 29.54 -8.08 3.30
CA ARG A 14 30.99 -7.87 3.23
C ARG A 14 31.39 -6.63 4.02
N ALA A 15 30.72 -5.50 3.77
CA ALA A 15 30.99 -4.24 4.44
C ALA A 15 30.78 -4.37 5.96
N ALA A 16 29.69 -4.99 6.39
CA ALA A 16 29.39 -5.21 7.82
C ALA A 16 30.45 -6.07 8.53
N ARG A 17 31.16 -6.94 7.79
CA ARG A 17 32.28 -7.75 8.31
C ARG A 17 33.65 -7.10 8.16
N ASN A 18 33.71 -5.86 7.69
CA ASN A 18 34.96 -5.09 7.50
C ASN A 18 36.00 -5.80 6.58
N ILE A 19 35.54 -6.56 5.57
CA ILE A 19 36.42 -7.26 4.62
C ILE A 19 36.62 -6.38 3.39
N SER A 20 37.84 -6.04 2.95
CA SER A 20 38.00 -5.21 1.74
C SER A 20 37.46 -5.90 0.47
N GLN A 21 37.09 -5.13 -0.56
CA GLN A 21 36.64 -5.72 -1.83
C GLN A 21 37.74 -6.54 -2.51
N GLU A 22 39.02 -6.14 -2.39
CA GLU A 22 40.13 -6.95 -2.92
C GLU A 22 40.21 -8.32 -2.24
N THR A 23 40.25 -8.36 -0.91
CA THR A 23 40.31 -9.62 -0.15
C THR A 23 39.08 -10.49 -0.38
N PHE A 24 37.91 -9.85 -0.49
CA PHE A 24 36.65 -10.56 -0.70
C PHE A 24 36.61 -11.28 -2.06
N THR A 25 37.13 -10.63 -3.10
CA THR A 25 37.07 -11.13 -4.49
C THR A 25 38.28 -11.98 -4.89
N GLU A 26 39.35 -11.95 -4.09
CA GLU A 26 40.58 -12.71 -4.30
C GLU A 26 40.31 -14.20 -4.56
N ASN A 27 40.92 -14.74 -5.62
CA ASN A 27 40.75 -16.12 -6.10
C ASN A 27 39.32 -16.53 -6.48
N VAL A 28 38.40 -15.57 -6.60
CA VAL A 28 37.01 -15.81 -7.02
C VAL A 28 36.71 -15.09 -8.32
N VAL A 29 36.94 -13.78 -8.37
CA VAL A 29 36.67 -12.95 -9.55
C VAL A 29 37.51 -11.67 -9.51
N SER A 30 37.75 -11.03 -10.67
CA SER A 30 38.43 -9.73 -10.68
C SER A 30 37.59 -8.63 -10.04
N LEU A 31 38.24 -7.69 -9.35
CA LEU A 31 37.58 -6.54 -8.72
C LEU A 31 36.71 -5.75 -9.70
N ARG A 32 37.19 -5.56 -10.93
CA ARG A 32 36.42 -4.90 -11.99
C ARG A 32 35.13 -5.64 -12.29
N GLN A 33 35.19 -6.96 -12.45
CA GLN A 33 34.01 -7.76 -12.77
C GLN A 33 33.04 -7.83 -11.58
N TYR A 34 33.54 -7.83 -10.35
CA TYR A 34 32.71 -7.72 -9.15
C TYR A 34 31.92 -6.41 -9.11
N ARG A 35 32.56 -5.27 -9.41
CA ARG A 35 31.87 -3.97 -9.53
C ARG A 35 30.80 -3.98 -10.61
N ARG A 36 31.06 -4.63 -11.75
CA ARG A 36 30.05 -4.81 -12.81
C ARG A 36 28.84 -5.59 -12.32
N TYR A 37 29.03 -6.61 -11.48
CA TYR A 37 27.92 -7.34 -10.86
C TYR A 37 27.09 -6.47 -9.91
N ILE A 38 27.74 -5.68 -9.05
CA ILE A 38 27.07 -4.73 -8.14
C ILE A 38 26.26 -3.69 -8.93
N ASN A 39 26.83 -3.16 -10.01
CA ASN A 39 26.17 -2.18 -10.85
C ASN A 39 25.02 -2.78 -11.69
N GLY A 40 25.01 -4.11 -11.88
CA GLY A 40 24.08 -4.81 -12.76
C GLY A 40 24.47 -4.75 -14.24
N GLU A 41 25.72 -4.45 -14.55
CA GLU A 41 26.27 -4.49 -15.91
C GLU A 41 26.59 -5.92 -16.39
N SER A 42 26.54 -6.89 -15.48
CA SER A 42 26.76 -8.31 -15.76
C SER A 42 25.99 -9.17 -14.78
N ASP A 43 25.58 -10.36 -15.23
CA ASP A 43 24.99 -11.37 -14.36
C ASP A 43 26.09 -12.17 -13.66
N ILE A 44 25.94 -12.37 -12.36
CA ILE A 44 26.85 -13.15 -11.53
C ILE A 44 26.50 -14.64 -11.66
N PRO A 45 27.45 -15.51 -12.02
CA PRO A 45 27.22 -16.95 -12.01
C PRO A 45 26.99 -17.48 -10.60
N PHE A 46 26.13 -18.50 -10.45
CA PHE A 46 25.83 -19.11 -9.15
C PHE A 46 27.09 -19.65 -8.44
N GLN A 47 28.04 -20.20 -9.19
CA GLN A 47 29.32 -20.65 -8.63
C GLN A 47 30.10 -19.51 -7.96
N ILE A 48 30.07 -18.31 -8.54
CA ILE A 48 30.74 -17.14 -7.97
C ILE A 48 30.04 -16.72 -6.68
N ILE A 49 28.70 -16.71 -6.66
CA ILE A 49 27.92 -16.46 -5.43
C ILE A 49 28.33 -17.45 -4.35
N HIS A 50 28.36 -18.75 -4.66
CA HIS A 50 28.72 -19.79 -3.70
C HIS A 50 30.13 -19.61 -3.12
N ASN A 51 31.10 -19.23 -3.97
CA ASN A 51 32.46 -18.98 -3.51
C ASN A 51 32.53 -17.73 -2.60
N LEU A 52 31.81 -16.66 -2.95
CA LEU A 52 31.74 -15.43 -2.15
C LEU A 52 31.03 -15.66 -0.80
N THR A 53 29.95 -16.43 -0.76
CA THR A 53 29.24 -16.77 0.50
C THR A 53 30.09 -17.64 1.41
N THR A 54 30.84 -18.58 0.84
CA THR A 54 31.79 -19.41 1.59
C THR A 54 32.87 -18.55 2.25
N LYS A 55 33.37 -17.51 1.57
CA LYS A 55 34.30 -16.52 2.18
C LYS A 55 33.67 -15.71 3.31
N LEU A 56 32.36 -15.47 3.29
CA LEU A 56 31.62 -14.90 4.41
C LEU A 56 31.32 -15.93 5.51
N GLY A 57 31.67 -17.21 5.34
CA GLY A 57 31.31 -18.26 6.28
C GLY A 57 29.79 -18.50 6.36
N VAL A 58 29.05 -18.23 5.29
CA VAL A 58 27.59 -18.38 5.21
C VAL A 58 27.25 -19.38 4.11
N LYS A 59 26.30 -20.28 4.36
CA LYS A 59 25.77 -21.16 3.31
C LYS A 59 24.95 -20.35 2.29
N THR A 60 25.07 -20.66 1.00
CA THR A 60 24.32 -19.94 -0.05
C THR A 60 22.82 -19.96 0.18
N ASP A 61 22.24 -21.09 0.59
CA ASP A 61 20.80 -21.19 0.85
C ASP A 61 20.36 -20.30 2.02
N ASN A 62 21.20 -20.18 3.05
CA ASN A 62 20.94 -19.25 4.16
C ASN A 62 20.99 -17.81 3.67
N LEU A 63 21.97 -17.45 2.83
CA LEU A 63 22.04 -16.11 2.25
C LEU A 63 20.77 -15.78 1.44
N LEU A 64 20.31 -16.69 0.59
CA LEU A 64 19.10 -16.49 -0.21
C LEU A 64 17.88 -16.30 0.67
N ARG A 65 17.74 -17.11 1.73
CA ARG A 65 16.65 -16.96 2.70
C ARG A 65 16.71 -15.62 3.45
N GLU A 66 17.90 -15.23 3.90
CA GLU A 66 18.09 -13.94 4.58
C GLU A 66 17.81 -12.75 3.65
N LEU A 67 18.14 -12.86 2.36
CA LEU A 67 17.77 -11.85 1.37
C LEU A 67 16.26 -11.68 1.30
N GLU A 68 15.50 -12.77 1.23
CA GLU A 68 14.04 -12.72 1.24
C GLU A 68 13.50 -12.11 2.55
N ASN A 69 14.09 -12.45 3.71
CA ASN A 69 13.73 -11.81 4.98
C ASN A 69 13.98 -10.30 4.96
N VAL A 70 15.12 -9.86 4.43
CA VAL A 70 15.46 -8.44 4.31
C VAL A 70 14.47 -7.71 3.41
N LYS A 71 14.02 -8.33 2.32
CA LYS A 71 12.99 -7.77 1.45
C LYS A 71 11.65 -7.62 2.18
N VAL A 72 11.28 -8.57 3.03
CA VAL A 72 10.07 -8.49 3.86
C VAL A 72 10.16 -7.34 4.87
N GLU A 73 11.29 -7.19 5.57
CA GLU A 73 11.49 -6.07 6.50
C GLU A 73 11.53 -4.72 5.78
N GLU A 74 12.15 -4.67 4.60
CA GLU A 74 12.12 -3.51 3.72
C GLU A 74 10.68 -3.12 3.37
N THR A 75 9.85 -4.08 2.91
CA THR A 75 8.44 -3.83 2.61
C THR A 75 7.68 -3.27 3.81
N ARG A 76 7.92 -3.79 5.03
CA ARG A 76 7.32 -3.24 6.26
C ARG A 76 7.72 -1.79 6.50
N LEU A 77 8.99 -1.47 6.31
CA LEU A 77 9.50 -0.12 6.52
C LEU A 77 8.93 0.86 5.49
N ILE A 78 8.87 0.48 4.22
CA ILE A 78 8.29 1.31 3.16
C ILE A 78 6.78 1.50 3.37
N ASN A 79 6.05 0.48 3.83
CA ASN A 79 4.66 0.63 4.21
C ASN A 79 4.48 1.60 5.39
N LYS A 80 5.38 1.55 6.38
CA LYS A 80 5.40 2.54 7.47
C LYS A 80 5.62 3.95 6.93
N LEU A 81 6.60 4.13 6.04
CA LEU A 81 6.88 5.42 5.42
C LEU A 81 5.68 5.96 4.63
N TYR A 82 5.01 5.11 3.85
CA TYR A 82 3.79 5.47 3.14
C TYR A 82 2.68 5.91 4.09
N ASN A 83 2.46 5.15 5.18
CA ASN A 83 1.45 5.50 6.19
C ASN A 83 1.74 6.86 6.85
N LEU A 84 3.00 7.18 7.14
CA LEU A 84 3.39 8.48 7.67
C LEU A 84 3.03 9.62 6.70
N ALA A 85 3.25 9.43 5.40
CA ALA A 85 2.87 10.42 4.38
C ALA A 85 1.36 10.65 4.32
N VAL A 86 0.57 9.56 4.32
CA VAL A 86 -0.90 9.64 4.24
C VAL A 86 -1.51 10.22 5.52
N ASN A 87 -0.90 9.97 6.68
CA ASN A 87 -1.35 10.48 7.97
C ASN A 87 -0.80 11.88 8.31
N LEU A 88 -0.11 12.56 7.38
CA LEU A 88 0.43 13.92 7.57
C LEU A 88 1.51 14.01 8.68
N ALA A 89 2.15 12.89 9.03
CA ALA A 89 3.19 12.82 10.05
C ALA A 89 4.57 13.22 9.48
N HIS A 90 4.68 14.47 9.03
CA HIS A 90 5.81 14.97 8.23
C HIS A 90 7.18 14.84 8.93
N ASP A 91 7.25 15.15 10.23
CA ASP A 91 8.52 15.10 10.97
C ASP A 91 9.07 13.68 11.08
N GLU A 92 8.17 12.71 11.31
CA GLU A 92 8.52 11.29 11.38
C GLU A 92 8.87 10.74 9.99
N PHE A 93 8.16 11.21 8.95
CA PHE A 93 8.46 10.86 7.57
C PHE A 93 9.88 11.28 7.16
N ILE A 94 10.29 12.51 7.49
CA ILE A 94 11.64 13.01 7.18
C ILE A 94 12.71 12.17 7.90
N LYS A 95 12.50 11.86 9.18
CA LYS A 95 13.44 11.02 9.94
C LYS A 95 13.60 9.64 9.29
N LEU A 96 12.48 8.97 8.99
CA LEU A 96 12.51 7.62 8.44
C LEU A 96 13.07 7.57 7.01
N SER A 97 12.75 8.57 6.17
CA SER A 97 13.28 8.65 4.80
C SER A 97 14.80 8.90 4.75
N GLN A 98 15.37 9.57 5.76
CA GLN A 98 16.82 9.72 5.89
C GLN A 98 17.51 8.42 6.31
N GLU A 99 16.86 7.59 7.13
CA GLU A 99 17.38 6.29 7.57
C GLU A 99 17.35 5.25 6.44
N VAL A 100 16.40 5.37 5.50
CA VAL A 100 16.24 4.45 4.37
C VAL A 100 16.28 5.20 3.05
N PRO A 101 17.49 5.55 2.57
CA PRO A 101 17.64 6.20 1.29
C PRO A 101 17.23 5.25 0.16
N LEU A 102 16.65 5.83 -0.90
CA LEU A 102 16.11 5.10 -2.05
C LEU A 102 17.13 4.14 -2.68
N GLU A 103 18.41 4.51 -2.69
CA GLU A 103 19.48 3.68 -3.30
C GLU A 103 19.71 2.35 -2.57
N HIS A 104 19.28 2.26 -1.30
CA HIS A 104 19.43 1.05 -0.48
C HIS A 104 18.24 0.09 -0.58
N ILE A 105 17.16 0.52 -1.24
CA ILE A 105 15.95 -0.29 -1.43
C ILE A 105 16.20 -1.31 -2.55
N ILE A 106 16.02 -2.59 -2.22
CA ILE A 106 16.29 -3.74 -3.07
C ILE A 106 15.12 -3.98 -4.03
N GLU A 107 13.89 -4.01 -3.51
CA GLU A 107 12.71 -4.35 -4.31
C GLU A 107 12.22 -3.17 -5.14
N LYS A 108 11.95 -3.42 -6.43
CA LYS A 108 11.46 -2.37 -7.34
C LYS A 108 10.08 -1.86 -6.96
N SER A 109 9.22 -2.73 -6.47
CA SER A 109 7.90 -2.37 -5.95
C SER A 109 8.03 -1.40 -4.77
N ASN A 110 8.93 -1.70 -3.84
CA ASN A 110 9.23 -0.84 -2.69
C ASN A 110 9.82 0.51 -3.13
N GLN A 111 10.68 0.54 -4.16
CA GLN A 111 11.18 1.80 -4.74
C GLN A 111 10.04 2.68 -5.29
N LEU A 112 9.09 2.07 -6.03
CA LEU A 112 7.92 2.79 -6.54
C LEU A 112 7.07 3.36 -5.41
N LEU A 113 6.81 2.58 -4.37
CA LEU A 113 6.02 3.05 -3.22
C LEU A 113 6.75 4.14 -2.43
N TYR A 114 8.06 4.03 -2.25
CA TYR A 114 8.87 5.09 -1.64
C TYR A 114 8.73 6.41 -2.42
N GLN A 115 8.93 6.37 -3.74
CA GLN A 115 8.84 7.54 -4.60
C GLN A 115 7.43 8.15 -4.58
N HIS A 116 6.39 7.30 -4.62
CA HIS A 116 5.01 7.74 -4.47
C HIS A 116 4.76 8.41 -3.11
N SER A 117 5.31 7.85 -2.02
CA SER A 117 5.18 8.41 -0.67
C SER A 117 5.80 9.80 -0.56
N VAL A 118 6.97 10.01 -1.17
CA VAL A 118 7.63 11.32 -1.26
C VAL A 118 6.77 12.32 -2.04
N ILE A 119 6.14 11.89 -3.14
CA ILE A 119 5.23 12.76 -3.93
C ILE A 119 4.02 13.17 -3.08
N LEU A 120 3.43 12.23 -2.34
CA LEU A 120 2.29 12.51 -1.45
C LEU A 120 2.66 13.46 -0.32
N ASP A 121 3.78 13.22 0.36
CA ASP A 121 4.26 14.08 1.45
C ASP A 121 4.50 15.52 0.93
N ASN A 122 5.11 15.68 -0.24
CA ASN A 122 5.28 16.99 -0.87
C ASN A 122 3.96 17.66 -1.26
N LEU A 123 2.98 16.89 -1.73
CA LEU A 123 1.63 17.40 -2.02
C LEU A 123 0.95 17.92 -0.74
N TYR A 124 1.02 17.16 0.35
CA TYR A 124 0.40 17.53 1.62
C TYR A 124 1.09 18.70 2.32
N GLN A 125 2.42 18.80 2.18
CA GLN A 125 3.18 19.99 2.58
C GLN A 125 2.97 21.19 1.64
N LYS A 126 2.09 21.09 0.64
CA LYS A 126 1.79 22.14 -0.36
C LYS A 126 3.01 22.58 -1.18
N LYS A 127 4.04 21.73 -1.27
CA LYS A 127 5.21 21.92 -2.13
C LYS A 127 4.89 21.58 -3.59
N LEU A 128 3.86 20.76 -3.81
CA LEU A 128 3.32 20.41 -5.11
C LEU A 128 1.82 20.69 -5.15
N THR A 129 1.32 21.05 -6.33
CA THR A 129 -0.11 21.04 -6.63
C THR A 129 -0.59 19.61 -6.94
N LYS A 130 -1.91 19.37 -6.85
CA LYS A 130 -2.51 18.07 -7.21
C LYS A 130 -2.14 17.63 -8.63
N PHE A 131 -2.11 18.58 -9.57
CA PHE A 131 -1.77 18.29 -10.97
C PHE A 131 -0.29 17.93 -11.14
N GLU A 132 0.62 18.63 -10.46
CA GLU A 132 2.05 18.29 -10.49
C GLU A 132 2.32 16.91 -9.87
N ALA A 133 1.69 16.61 -8.74
CA ALA A 133 1.78 15.30 -8.09
C ALA A 133 1.27 14.18 -9.03
N ALA A 134 0.11 14.39 -9.68
CA ALA A 134 -0.42 13.45 -10.66
C ALA A 134 0.52 13.28 -11.86
N THR A 135 1.15 14.35 -12.34
CA THR A 135 2.12 14.30 -13.45
C THR A 135 3.38 13.52 -13.07
N GLN A 136 3.90 13.71 -11.87
CA GLN A 136 5.05 12.96 -11.37
C GLN A 136 4.73 11.47 -11.21
N ASN A 137 3.57 11.15 -10.61
CA ASN A 137 3.07 9.79 -10.49
C ASN A 137 2.81 9.15 -11.87
N ALA A 138 2.29 9.90 -12.84
CA ALA A 138 2.07 9.42 -14.21
C ALA A 138 3.39 8.99 -14.88
N LYS A 139 4.47 9.76 -14.68
CA LYS A 139 5.81 9.39 -15.14
C LYS A 139 6.31 8.14 -14.41
N LEU A 140 6.10 8.07 -13.10
CA LEU A 140 6.56 6.97 -12.23
C LEU A 140 6.06 5.60 -12.70
N ILE A 141 4.78 5.51 -13.10
CA ILE A 141 4.17 4.26 -13.58
C ILE A 141 4.03 4.17 -15.11
N ASN A 142 4.69 5.06 -15.87
CA ASN A 142 4.62 5.10 -17.34
C ASN A 142 3.18 5.22 -17.90
N TYR A 143 2.33 6.05 -17.29
CA TYR A 143 1.02 6.36 -17.84
C TYR A 143 1.12 7.15 -19.16
N PRO A 144 0.28 6.88 -20.17
CA PRO A 144 -0.85 5.94 -20.18
C PRO A 144 -0.48 4.51 -20.63
N LYS A 145 0.79 4.21 -20.93
CA LYS A 145 1.21 2.90 -21.45
C LYS A 145 0.85 1.75 -20.51
N ILE A 146 0.81 2.01 -19.21
CA ILE A 146 0.42 1.04 -18.19
C ILE A 146 -1.00 0.48 -18.37
N LEU A 147 -1.92 1.23 -18.98
CA LEU A 147 -3.28 0.77 -19.25
C LEU A 147 -3.31 -0.44 -20.20
N ASN A 148 -2.28 -0.58 -21.04
CA ASN A 148 -2.15 -1.68 -22.00
C ASN A 148 -1.42 -2.90 -21.43
N GLN A 149 -0.90 -2.84 -20.20
CA GLN A 149 -0.18 -3.96 -19.59
C GLN A 149 -1.14 -5.05 -19.11
N LYS A 150 -0.80 -6.32 -19.33
CA LYS A 150 -1.64 -7.46 -18.89
C LYS A 150 -1.48 -7.76 -17.39
N ILE A 151 -0.30 -7.48 -16.84
CA ILE A 151 0.06 -7.76 -15.45
C ILE A 151 0.47 -6.44 -14.82
N MET A 152 0.08 -6.22 -13.57
CA MET A 152 0.39 -5.02 -12.80
C MET A 152 0.72 -5.37 -11.36
N THR A 153 1.57 -4.58 -10.71
CA THR A 153 1.80 -4.69 -9.27
C THR A 153 0.71 -3.98 -8.47
N SER A 154 0.47 -4.42 -7.23
CA SER A 154 -0.49 -3.76 -6.33
C SER A 154 -0.17 -2.27 -6.10
N ILE A 155 1.10 -1.89 -6.14
CA ILE A 155 1.58 -0.51 -5.97
C ILE A 155 1.30 0.33 -7.21
N GLU A 156 1.54 -0.22 -8.41
CA GLU A 156 1.16 0.46 -9.66
C GLU A 156 -0.34 0.70 -9.72
N MET A 157 -1.14 -0.27 -9.28
CA MET A 157 -2.60 -0.15 -9.20
C MET A 157 -3.02 0.91 -8.18
N LEU A 158 -2.36 0.99 -7.02
CA LEU A 158 -2.56 2.07 -6.06
C LEU A 158 -2.27 3.43 -6.69
N ILE A 159 -1.12 3.60 -7.33
CA ILE A 159 -0.72 4.87 -7.96
C ILE A 159 -1.72 5.23 -9.07
N LEU A 160 -2.13 4.26 -9.90
CA LEU A 160 -3.12 4.45 -10.95
C LEU A 160 -4.47 4.93 -10.38
N SER A 161 -4.93 4.32 -9.28
CA SER A 161 -6.17 4.72 -8.61
C SER A 161 -6.11 6.14 -8.03
N SER A 162 -4.92 6.68 -7.77
CA SER A 162 -4.75 8.05 -7.27
C SER A 162 -5.13 9.12 -8.30
N PHE A 163 -5.15 8.77 -9.59
CA PHE A 163 -5.50 9.70 -10.66
C PHE A 163 -7.00 10.02 -10.72
N LEU A 164 -7.84 9.21 -10.07
CA LEU A 164 -9.30 9.44 -9.98
C LEU A 164 -9.67 10.75 -9.27
N ASP A 165 -8.74 11.31 -8.49
CA ASP A 165 -8.94 12.58 -7.78
C ASP A 165 -8.53 13.81 -8.63
N VAL A 166 -7.95 13.63 -9.83
CA VAL A 166 -7.28 14.72 -10.60
C VAL A 166 -7.63 14.76 -12.08
N PHE A 167 -7.75 13.62 -12.76
CA PHE A 167 -7.92 13.60 -14.22
C PHE A 167 -9.37 13.86 -14.67
N ASP A 168 -9.56 13.89 -15.98
CA ASP A 168 -10.88 14.08 -16.58
C ASP A 168 -11.71 12.78 -16.59
N VAL A 169 -13.01 12.92 -16.88
CA VAL A 169 -13.98 11.81 -16.88
C VAL A 169 -13.59 10.69 -17.85
N THR A 170 -13.11 11.02 -19.04
CA THR A 170 -12.73 10.03 -20.06
C THR A 170 -11.56 9.17 -19.58
N GLN A 171 -10.58 9.78 -18.93
CA GLN A 171 -9.45 9.06 -18.34
C GLN A 171 -9.89 8.22 -17.13
N HIS A 172 -10.82 8.72 -16.31
CA HIS A 172 -11.38 7.96 -15.20
C HIS A 172 -12.02 6.65 -15.66
N GLU A 173 -12.80 6.66 -16.74
CA GLU A 173 -13.41 5.44 -17.27
C GLU A 173 -12.38 4.39 -17.67
N GLN A 174 -11.29 4.80 -18.33
CA GLN A 174 -10.20 3.89 -18.72
C GLN A 174 -9.46 3.32 -17.50
N ILE A 175 -9.18 4.16 -16.50
CA ILE A 175 -8.55 3.75 -15.25
C ILE A 175 -9.43 2.75 -14.51
N ILE A 176 -10.73 3.05 -14.37
CA ILE A 176 -11.69 2.20 -13.67
C ILE A 176 -11.84 0.86 -14.38
N ALA A 177 -12.03 0.86 -15.72
CA ALA A 177 -12.10 -0.37 -16.49
C ALA A 177 -10.86 -1.22 -16.25
N LYS A 178 -9.68 -0.60 -16.28
CA LYS A 178 -8.42 -1.30 -16.05
C LYS A 178 -8.33 -1.91 -14.65
N ILE A 179 -8.72 -1.18 -13.61
CA ILE A 179 -8.67 -1.71 -12.24
C ILE A 179 -9.71 -2.82 -12.03
N LYS A 180 -10.89 -2.75 -12.66
CA LYS A 180 -11.90 -3.80 -12.60
C LYS A 180 -11.40 -5.14 -13.15
N ASP A 181 -10.64 -5.12 -14.24
CA ASP A 181 -10.02 -6.33 -14.79
C ASP A 181 -9.13 -7.01 -13.74
N PHE A 182 -8.37 -6.23 -12.97
CA PHE A 182 -7.48 -6.74 -11.92
C PHE A 182 -8.18 -7.18 -10.64
N ILE A 183 -9.30 -6.54 -10.27
CA ILE A 183 -10.11 -6.95 -9.12
C ILE A 183 -10.83 -8.27 -9.44
N SER A 184 -11.30 -8.45 -10.68
CA SER A 184 -12.00 -9.67 -11.09
C SER A 184 -11.06 -10.86 -11.30
N ASP A 185 -9.80 -10.62 -11.66
CA ASP A 185 -8.78 -11.66 -11.81
C ASP A 185 -7.51 -11.33 -11.02
N ASN A 186 -7.44 -11.86 -9.79
CA ASN A 186 -6.27 -11.73 -8.91
C ASN A 186 -4.99 -12.32 -9.51
N SER A 187 -5.06 -13.20 -10.52
CA SER A 187 -3.85 -13.76 -11.16
C SER A 187 -3.09 -12.73 -12.00
N LEU A 188 -3.75 -11.63 -12.35
CA LEU A 188 -3.17 -10.52 -13.11
C LEU A 188 -2.43 -9.51 -12.22
N VAL A 189 -2.52 -9.64 -10.89
CA VAL A 189 -1.90 -8.73 -9.92
C VAL A 189 -0.75 -9.39 -9.17
N ILE A 190 0.41 -8.74 -9.20
CA ILE A 190 1.54 -9.11 -8.36
C ILE A 190 1.45 -8.32 -7.05
N SER A 191 0.99 -8.97 -5.97
CA SER A 191 0.78 -8.30 -4.68
C SER A 191 2.08 -7.88 -3.99
N GLY A 192 3.16 -8.65 -4.18
CA GLY A 192 4.47 -8.39 -3.56
C GLY A 192 4.42 -8.35 -2.03
N GLY A 193 3.48 -9.05 -1.40
CA GLY A 193 3.27 -9.02 0.05
C GLY A 193 2.53 -7.78 0.59
N ASN A 194 2.00 -6.93 -0.30
CA ASN A 194 1.29 -5.70 0.05
C ASN A 194 -0.23 -5.85 -0.05
N ASP A 195 -0.80 -6.78 0.73
CA ASP A 195 -2.23 -7.11 0.65
C ASP A 195 -3.17 -5.96 1.03
N MET A 196 -2.67 -4.99 1.82
CA MET A 196 -3.38 -3.77 2.22
C MET A 196 -3.64 -2.80 1.06
N MET A 197 -2.81 -2.83 0.01
CA MET A 197 -2.93 -1.90 -1.12
C MET A 197 -4.23 -2.10 -1.89
N MET A 198 -4.71 -3.34 -1.95
CA MET A 198 -6.00 -3.63 -2.57
C MET A 198 -7.15 -2.94 -1.81
N SER A 199 -7.12 -2.92 -0.48
CA SER A 199 -8.16 -2.24 0.33
C SER A 199 -8.15 -0.73 0.09
N LEU A 200 -6.97 -0.11 -0.08
CA LEU A 200 -6.86 1.31 -0.49
C LEU A 200 -7.47 1.57 -1.86
N VAL A 201 -7.18 0.71 -2.84
CA VAL A 201 -7.72 0.82 -4.20
C VAL A 201 -9.24 0.69 -4.19
N LEU A 202 -9.79 -0.29 -3.46
CA LEU A 202 -11.22 -0.49 -3.31
C LEU A 202 -11.91 0.73 -2.67
N ALA A 203 -11.32 1.30 -1.62
CA ALA A 203 -11.88 2.48 -0.96
C ALA A 203 -11.89 3.70 -1.90
N ARG A 204 -10.86 3.88 -2.74
CA ARG A 204 -10.80 4.94 -3.75
C ARG A 204 -11.86 4.77 -4.83
N ILE A 205 -12.08 3.55 -5.30
CA ILE A 205 -13.12 3.25 -6.29
C ILE A 205 -14.52 3.46 -5.71
N ALA A 206 -14.75 3.00 -4.48
CA ALA A 206 -16.02 3.23 -3.78
C ALA A 206 -16.31 4.73 -3.66
N LYS A 207 -15.33 5.52 -3.21
CA LYS A 207 -15.45 6.99 -3.14
C LYS A 207 -15.75 7.60 -4.51
N TYR A 208 -15.05 7.19 -5.57
CA TYR A 208 -15.29 7.65 -6.94
C TYR A 208 -16.73 7.40 -7.38
N TYR A 209 -17.25 6.20 -7.16
CA TYR A 209 -18.63 5.87 -7.50
C TYR A 209 -19.65 6.57 -6.61
N GLY A 210 -19.32 6.86 -5.35
CA GLY A 210 -20.15 7.67 -4.46
C GLY A 210 -20.34 9.10 -4.99
N ILE A 211 -19.26 9.73 -5.47
CA ILE A 211 -19.32 11.07 -6.11
C ILE A 211 -20.17 11.04 -7.40
N LYS A 212 -20.29 9.88 -8.05
CA LYS A 212 -21.11 9.66 -9.25
C LYS A 212 -22.52 9.13 -8.92
N GLU A 213 -22.88 9.05 -7.65
CA GLU A 213 -24.17 8.52 -7.17
C GLU A 213 -24.46 7.09 -7.68
N ASN A 214 -23.43 6.32 -8.02
CA ASN A 214 -23.58 4.91 -8.39
C ASN A 214 -23.55 4.03 -7.14
N TYR A 215 -24.65 4.07 -6.40
CA TYR A 215 -24.83 3.40 -5.12
C TYR A 215 -24.59 1.88 -5.16
N SER A 216 -25.01 1.21 -6.25
CA SER A 216 -24.77 -0.23 -6.42
C SER A 216 -23.27 -0.55 -6.43
N ALA A 217 -22.49 0.19 -7.21
CA ALA A 217 -21.05 0.00 -7.29
C ALA A 217 -20.35 0.32 -5.95
N VAL A 218 -20.80 1.36 -5.23
CA VAL A 218 -20.24 1.67 -3.89
C VAL A 218 -20.39 0.47 -2.96
N LEU A 219 -21.60 -0.11 -2.87
CA LEU A 219 -21.87 -1.25 -2.00
C LEU A 219 -21.08 -2.50 -2.45
N GLU A 220 -20.97 -2.74 -3.75
CA GLU A 220 -20.17 -3.84 -4.31
C GLU A 220 -18.71 -3.75 -3.83
N TYR A 221 -18.04 -2.62 -4.07
CA TYR A 221 -16.63 -2.47 -3.71
C TYR A 221 -16.38 -2.40 -2.20
N CYS A 222 -17.31 -1.79 -1.43
CA CYS A 222 -17.23 -1.82 0.03
C CYS A 222 -17.35 -3.25 0.57
N ASN A 223 -18.28 -4.05 0.03
CA ASN A 223 -18.44 -5.44 0.45
C ASN A 223 -17.22 -6.29 0.08
N ILE A 224 -16.65 -6.12 -1.13
CA ILE A 224 -15.39 -6.79 -1.51
C ILE A 224 -14.28 -6.44 -0.52
N GLY A 225 -14.14 -5.15 -0.14
CA GLY A 225 -13.17 -4.68 0.83
C GLY A 225 -13.35 -5.29 2.22
N ILE A 226 -14.60 -5.29 2.72
CA ILE A 226 -14.97 -5.87 4.03
C ILE A 226 -14.67 -7.38 4.05
N GLN A 227 -15.14 -8.13 3.06
CA GLN A 227 -14.93 -9.59 3.01
C GLN A 227 -13.45 -9.96 2.94
N ARG A 228 -12.67 -9.23 2.13
CA ARG A 228 -11.23 -9.42 2.04
C ARG A 228 -10.55 -9.16 3.38
N ASN A 229 -10.89 -8.05 4.03
CA ASN A 229 -10.33 -7.68 5.33
C ASN A 229 -10.65 -8.71 6.42
N ILE A 230 -11.88 -9.24 6.46
CA ILE A 230 -12.27 -10.33 7.37
C ILE A 230 -11.43 -11.59 7.11
N GLN A 231 -11.27 -11.99 5.85
CA GLN A 231 -10.46 -13.16 5.48
C GLN A 231 -8.99 -13.00 5.92
N LEU A 232 -8.45 -11.79 5.83
CA LEU A 232 -7.09 -11.44 6.23
C LEU A 232 -6.97 -11.13 7.74
N LYS A 233 -8.06 -11.15 8.50
CA LYS A 233 -8.13 -10.70 9.90
C LYS A 233 -7.54 -9.29 10.10
N SER A 234 -7.84 -8.40 9.17
CA SER A 234 -7.37 -7.02 9.12
C SER A 234 -8.54 -6.06 9.30
N TYR A 235 -8.35 -4.99 10.08
CA TYR A 235 -9.35 -3.93 10.25
C TYR A 235 -9.09 -2.72 9.33
N PHE A 236 -8.00 -2.77 8.56
CA PHE A 236 -7.51 -1.65 7.77
C PHE A 236 -8.56 -1.10 6.79
N LEU A 237 -8.98 0.16 6.99
CA LEU A 237 -10.01 0.87 6.21
C LEU A 237 -11.43 0.30 6.30
N MET A 238 -11.70 -0.62 7.23
CA MET A 238 -13.07 -1.12 7.43
C MET A 238 -14.03 0.01 7.83
N ASP A 239 -13.55 1.00 8.59
CA ASP A 239 -14.27 2.23 8.94
C ASP A 239 -14.75 2.99 7.70
N TYR A 240 -13.91 3.17 6.69
CA TYR A 240 -14.30 3.81 5.43
C TYR A 240 -15.33 2.99 4.67
N PHE A 241 -15.16 1.66 4.59
CA PHE A 241 -16.13 0.82 3.89
C PHE A 241 -17.50 0.86 4.56
N TYR A 242 -17.56 0.76 5.89
CA TYR A 242 -18.82 0.86 6.61
C TYR A 242 -19.45 2.24 6.52
N TYR A 243 -18.66 3.31 6.63
CA TYR A 243 -19.16 4.68 6.48
C TYR A 243 -19.72 4.95 5.07
N TYR A 244 -19.01 4.52 4.00
CA TYR A 244 -19.52 4.66 2.64
C TYR A 244 -20.78 3.83 2.40
N SER A 245 -20.85 2.62 2.94
CA SER A 245 -22.08 1.82 2.92
C SER A 245 -23.23 2.49 3.67
N ALA A 246 -22.96 3.12 4.83
CA ALA A 246 -23.96 3.84 5.61
C ALA A 246 -24.53 5.04 4.84
N LEU A 247 -23.68 5.85 4.19
CA LEU A 247 -24.11 6.96 3.33
C LEU A 247 -25.08 6.46 2.25
N VAL A 248 -24.71 5.39 1.56
CA VAL A 248 -25.56 4.81 0.50
C VAL A 248 -26.88 4.28 1.04
N HIS A 249 -26.86 3.53 2.15
CA HIS A 249 -28.08 3.00 2.73
C HIS A 249 -29.01 4.09 3.26
N TYR A 250 -28.46 5.18 3.78
CA TYR A 250 -29.21 6.36 4.20
C TYR A 250 -29.91 7.03 3.01
N GLU A 251 -29.19 7.28 1.91
CA GLU A 251 -29.75 7.83 0.66
C GLU A 251 -30.85 6.94 0.08
N LEU A 252 -30.66 5.61 0.14
CA LEU A 252 -31.65 4.62 -0.29
C LEU A 252 -32.78 4.38 0.72
N LYS A 253 -32.79 5.08 1.87
CA LYS A 253 -33.75 4.95 2.97
C LYS A 253 -33.85 3.54 3.56
N ASN A 254 -32.79 2.74 3.42
CA ASN A 254 -32.67 1.44 4.05
C ASN A 254 -32.09 1.61 5.47
N MET A 255 -32.95 2.05 6.39
CA MET A 255 -32.53 2.47 7.73
C MET A 255 -31.92 1.33 8.56
N GLU A 256 -32.38 0.10 8.39
CA GLU A 256 -31.83 -1.06 9.09
C GLU A 256 -30.35 -1.30 8.75
N LEU A 257 -30.02 -1.31 7.44
CA LEU A 257 -28.64 -1.50 7.00
C LEU A 257 -27.78 -0.26 7.27
N TYR A 258 -28.36 0.94 7.18
CA TYR A 258 -27.69 2.18 7.61
C TYR A 258 -27.26 2.11 9.08
N GLU A 259 -28.20 1.82 9.99
CA GLU A 259 -27.92 1.71 11.44
C GLU A 259 -26.82 0.69 11.70
N LYS A 260 -26.93 -0.48 11.06
CA LYS A 260 -25.92 -1.54 11.16
C LYS A 260 -24.54 -1.05 10.72
N CYS A 261 -24.42 -0.40 9.57
CA CYS A 261 -23.14 0.11 9.07
C CYS A 261 -22.55 1.17 10.00
N ILE A 262 -23.36 2.07 10.58
CA ILE A 262 -22.88 3.07 11.55
C ILE A 262 -22.32 2.41 12.81
N VAL A 263 -23.00 1.39 13.34
CA VAL A 263 -22.56 0.63 14.51
C VAL A 263 -21.26 -0.14 14.23
N GLU A 264 -21.15 -0.80 13.08
CA GLU A 264 -19.92 -1.50 12.69
C GLU A 264 -18.75 -0.53 12.48
N CYS A 265 -19.01 0.64 11.88
CA CYS A 265 -18.02 1.71 11.77
C CYS A 265 -17.51 2.16 13.16
N PHE A 266 -18.42 2.39 14.10
CA PHE A 266 -18.09 2.74 15.49
C PHE A 266 -17.18 1.69 16.14
N ASN A 267 -17.53 0.41 15.99
CA ASN A 267 -16.78 -0.69 16.58
C ASN A 267 -15.37 -0.79 16.03
N VAL A 268 -15.20 -0.67 14.71
CA VAL A 268 -13.88 -0.67 14.07
C VAL A 268 -13.03 0.49 14.60
N LEU A 269 -13.59 1.70 14.63
CA LEU A 269 -12.87 2.90 15.08
C LEU A 269 -12.37 2.78 16.52
N HIS A 270 -13.19 2.24 17.42
CA HIS A 270 -12.81 2.06 18.82
C HIS A 270 -11.92 0.83 19.05
N PHE A 271 -11.95 -0.16 18.15
CA PHE A 271 -10.99 -1.26 18.17
C PHE A 271 -9.60 -0.83 17.72
N GLU A 272 -9.50 0.07 16.73
CA GLU A 272 -8.23 0.62 16.25
C GLU A 272 -7.57 1.61 17.23
N ASP A 273 -8.34 2.18 18.17
CA ASP A 273 -7.88 3.11 19.22
C ASP A 273 -7.06 4.30 18.70
N ASN A 274 -7.49 4.88 17.57
CA ASN A 274 -6.89 6.08 16.99
C ASN A 274 -7.78 7.30 17.24
N ALA A 275 -7.41 8.12 18.23
CA ALA A 275 -8.20 9.28 18.66
C ALA A 275 -8.48 10.30 17.55
N ASP A 276 -7.49 10.63 16.72
CA ASP A 276 -7.65 11.59 15.61
C ASP A 276 -8.65 11.06 14.57
N LYS A 277 -8.56 9.76 14.27
CA LYS A 277 -9.45 9.10 13.33
C LYS A 277 -10.87 8.99 13.88
N ILE A 278 -11.03 8.64 15.16
CA ILE A 278 -12.33 8.63 15.86
C ILE A 278 -12.96 10.01 15.80
N GLN A 279 -12.22 11.08 16.11
CA GLN A 279 -12.73 12.44 16.07
C GLN A 279 -13.16 12.85 14.65
N LYS A 280 -12.33 12.54 13.64
CA LYS A 280 -12.65 12.80 12.24
C LYS A 280 -13.98 12.15 11.83
N PHE A 281 -14.13 10.85 12.08
CA PHE A 281 -15.35 10.13 11.70
C PHE A 281 -16.56 10.56 12.52
N THR A 282 -16.37 10.93 13.79
CA THR A 282 -17.44 11.50 14.62
C THR A 282 -17.98 12.77 13.99
N ASN A 283 -17.11 13.69 13.57
CA ASN A 283 -17.54 14.92 12.92
C ASN A 283 -18.27 14.63 11.60
N LEU A 284 -17.71 13.78 10.74
CA LEU A 284 -18.33 13.41 9.46
C LEU A 284 -19.72 12.80 9.64
N ILE A 285 -19.85 11.81 10.53
CA ILE A 285 -21.11 11.09 10.76
C ILE A 285 -22.15 12.03 11.39
N ASN A 286 -21.75 12.88 12.34
CA ASN A 286 -22.66 13.85 12.93
C ASN A 286 -23.17 14.85 11.88
N GLU A 287 -22.29 15.34 11.01
CA GLU A 287 -22.63 16.30 9.95
C GLU A 287 -23.53 15.67 8.87
N ASP A 288 -23.15 14.49 8.35
CA ASP A 288 -23.84 13.87 7.21
C ASP A 288 -25.22 13.32 7.57
N PHE A 289 -25.38 12.77 8.77
CA PHE A 289 -26.63 12.12 9.20
C PHE A 289 -27.44 12.95 10.20
N ASN A 290 -26.90 14.09 10.66
CA ASN A 290 -27.51 14.95 11.67
C ASN A 290 -27.88 14.17 12.95
N ILE A 291 -26.91 13.41 13.46
CA ILE A 291 -27.02 12.61 14.70
C ILE A 291 -25.89 12.97 15.67
N GLU A 292 -26.04 12.54 16.92
CA GLU A 292 -24.91 12.43 17.85
C GLU A 292 -24.40 10.98 17.81
N PHE A 293 -23.29 10.74 17.12
CA PHE A 293 -22.80 9.41 16.76
C PHE A 293 -22.70 8.45 17.94
N ARG A 294 -22.12 8.90 19.05
CA ARG A 294 -21.97 8.07 20.26
C ARG A 294 -23.32 7.71 20.87
N ASP A 295 -24.21 8.69 21.01
CA ASP A 295 -25.52 8.50 21.65
C ASP A 295 -26.41 7.59 20.78
N PHE A 296 -26.33 7.76 19.46
CA PHE A 296 -27.00 6.90 18.49
C PHE A 296 -26.60 5.43 18.66
N VAL A 297 -25.30 5.13 18.75
CA VAL A 297 -24.80 3.76 18.92
C VAL A 297 -25.21 3.17 20.27
N ILE A 298 -25.15 3.97 21.36
CA ILE A 298 -25.60 3.53 22.69
C ILE A 298 -27.10 3.19 22.68
N ALA A 299 -27.91 4.03 22.02
CA ALA A 299 -29.34 3.79 21.90
C ALA A 299 -29.62 2.49 21.12
N HIS A 300 -28.91 2.25 20.02
CA HIS A 300 -29.03 1.03 19.22
C HIS A 300 -28.70 -0.24 20.06
N TYR A 301 -27.61 -0.23 20.83
CA TYR A 301 -27.29 -1.35 21.72
C TYR A 301 -28.32 -1.57 22.83
N THR A 302 -28.91 -0.49 23.33
CA THR A 302 -29.93 -0.58 24.38
C THR A 302 -31.23 -1.15 23.85
N LYS A 303 -31.62 -0.77 22.63
CA LYS A 303 -32.80 -1.30 21.91
C LYS A 303 -32.65 -2.80 21.63
N ASN A 304 -31.51 -3.24 21.10
CA ASN A 304 -31.31 -4.64 20.74
C ASN A 304 -31.10 -5.58 21.95
N LYS A 305 -30.76 -5.05 23.13
CA LYS A 305 -30.76 -5.83 24.39
C LYS A 305 -32.16 -6.18 24.89
N LEU A 306 -33.20 -5.50 24.41
CA LEU A 306 -34.59 -5.72 24.80
C LEU A 306 -35.31 -6.72 23.88
N GLU A 307 -34.69 -7.13 22.77
CA GLU A 307 -35.18 -8.21 21.93
C GLU A 307 -34.58 -9.54 22.42
N PRO A 308 -35.41 -10.52 22.85
CA PRO A 308 -34.90 -11.84 23.21
C PRO A 308 -34.18 -12.45 22.01
N LEU A 309 -33.02 -13.06 22.24
CA LEU A 309 -32.42 -14.00 21.29
C LEU A 309 -33.44 -15.12 21.06
N GLU A 310 -34.12 -15.11 19.91
CA GLU A 310 -34.91 -16.25 19.41
C GLU A 310 -34.02 -17.39 18.93
#